data_AF-A0AAN0JTW0-F1
#
_entry.id   AF-A0AAN0JTW0-F1
#
_cell.length_a   1.000
_cell.length_b   1.000
_cell.length_c   1.000
_cell.angle_alpha   90.00
_cell.angle_beta   90.00
_cell.angle_gamma   90.00
#
_symmetry.space_group_name_H-M   'P 1'
#
loop_
_entity.id
_entity.type
_entity.pdbx_description
1 polymer ?
#
loop_
_entity_poly.entity_id
_entity_poly.type
_entity_poly.pdbx_seq_one_letter_code
_entity_poly.pdbx_strand_id
1 'polypeptide(L)'
;MAEVELNDIMSSFEANNCQPIPNKLLEYQMFNQPYYTGRILRLLLAPRQVPSPLDTRERLIEALKKRDKSHQSMFAKYERECKKLNNSTSNGKGSSSSKMLLMYSPLEEKLERLKRHYEDNEDQLGPIFSQVSTAINQVVSDIKKSIINNNDKSSKKHNGDICSPGLKEWEIQV
;
A
#
# COMPACT_ATOMS: atom_id res chain seq x y z
N MET A 1 -5.21 16.08 12.18
CA MET A 1 -5.69 15.49 13.45
C MET A 1 -6.99 14.72 13.24
N ALA A 2 -8.11 15.38 12.90
CA ALA A 2 -9.40 14.71 12.69
C ALA A 2 -9.40 13.60 11.63
N GLU A 3 -8.64 13.73 10.53
CA GLU A 3 -8.49 12.67 9.52
C GLU A 3 -7.78 11.43 10.07
N VAL A 4 -6.71 11.63 10.85
CA VAL A 4 -5.98 10.53 11.50
C VAL A 4 -6.88 9.81 12.49
N GLU A 5 -7.65 10.55 13.28
CA GLU A 5 -8.63 9.98 14.22
C GLU A 5 -9.76 9.24 13.50
N LEU A 6 -10.25 9.78 12.38
CA LEU A 6 -11.28 9.13 11.58
C LEU A 6 -10.76 7.82 10.97
N ASN A 7 -9.53 7.82 10.47
CA ASN A 7 -8.89 6.61 9.95
C ASN A 7 -8.72 5.56 11.05
N ASP A 8 -8.26 5.96 12.24
CA ASP A 8 -8.17 5.08 13.42
C ASP A 8 -9.53 4.48 13.80
N ILE A 9 -10.59 5.30 13.81
CA ILE A 9 -11.97 4.85 14.03
C ILE A 9 -12.42 3.85 12.95
N MET A 10 -12.13 4.12 11.68
CA MET A 10 -12.48 3.23 10.57
C MET A 10 -11.72 1.91 10.64
N SER A 11 -10.42 1.94 10.92
CA SER A 11 -9.61 0.72 11.09
C SER A 11 -10.09 -0.12 12.27
N SER A 12 -10.43 0.51 13.41
CA SER A 12 -11.01 -0.18 14.55
C SER A 12 -12.38 -0.79 14.20
N PHE A 13 -13.22 -0.08 13.46
CA PHE A 13 -14.52 -0.60 13.02
C PHE A 13 -14.39 -1.82 12.10
N GLU A 14 -13.44 -1.75 11.16
CA GLU A 14 -13.16 -2.86 10.23
C GLU A 14 -12.61 -4.09 10.95
N ALA A 15 -11.66 -3.89 11.88
CA ALA A 15 -11.10 -4.96 12.70
C ALA A 15 -12.17 -5.68 13.55
N ASN A 16 -13.27 -4.99 13.88
CA ASN A 16 -14.43 -5.55 14.56
C ASN A 16 -15.53 -6.01 13.58
N ASN A 17 -15.18 -6.46 12.37
CA ASN A 17 -16.16 -6.95 11.39
C ASN A 17 -17.29 -5.94 11.05
N CYS A 18 -16.97 -4.65 11.09
CA CYS A 18 -17.93 -3.56 10.89
C CYS A 18 -19.12 -3.56 11.88
N GLN A 19 -18.98 -4.15 13.07
CA GLN A 19 -19.97 -4.09 14.15
C GLN A 19 -19.30 -4.31 15.52
N PRO A 20 -19.54 -3.50 16.57
CA PRO A 20 -20.42 -2.33 16.70
C PRO A 20 -19.74 -0.99 16.35
N ILE A 21 -20.48 0.14 16.46
CA ILE A 21 -19.91 1.49 16.30
C ILE A 21 -18.77 1.69 17.32
N PRO A 22 -17.58 2.17 16.92
CA PRO A 22 -16.46 2.34 17.85
C PRO A 22 -16.76 3.35 18.97
N ASN A 23 -16.40 3.01 20.21
CA ASN A 23 -16.67 3.83 21.40
C ASN A 23 -16.11 5.24 21.27
N LYS A 24 -14.91 5.41 20.70
CA LYS A 24 -14.29 6.71 20.48
C LYS A 24 -15.18 7.65 19.66
N LEU A 25 -15.88 7.13 18.66
CA LEU A 25 -16.83 7.92 17.88
C LEU A 25 -18.06 8.32 18.70
N LEU A 26 -18.55 7.40 19.55
CA LEU A 26 -19.65 7.67 20.46
C LEU A 26 -19.27 8.68 21.56
N GLU A 27 -18.04 8.66 22.03
CA GLU A 27 -17.50 9.62 22.98
C GLU A 27 -17.47 11.02 22.38
N TYR A 28 -17.01 11.19 21.13
CA TYR A 28 -17.10 12.48 20.46
C TYR A 28 -18.56 12.93 20.31
N GLN A 29 -19.47 12.01 19.97
CA GLN A 29 -20.89 12.31 19.88
C GLN A 29 -21.47 12.72 21.24
N MET A 30 -21.10 12.10 22.35
CA MET A 30 -21.70 12.42 23.66
C MET A 30 -21.06 13.62 24.36
N PHE A 31 -19.72 13.70 24.30
CA PHE A 31 -18.95 14.62 25.13
C PHE A 31 -18.37 15.80 24.34
N ASN A 32 -18.33 15.74 23.02
CA ASN A 32 -17.75 16.80 22.19
C ASN A 32 -18.51 17.03 20.88
N GLN A 33 -19.81 17.34 21.01
CA GLN A 33 -20.73 17.59 19.89
C GLN A 33 -20.21 18.57 18.82
N PRO A 34 -19.62 19.73 19.17
CA PRO A 34 -19.09 20.65 18.16
C PRO A 34 -17.96 20.03 17.33
N TYR A 35 -17.10 19.23 17.95
CA TYR A 35 -16.02 18.54 17.24
C TYR A 35 -16.56 17.38 16.37
N TYR A 36 -17.47 16.58 16.91
CA TYR A 36 -18.15 15.51 16.18
C TYR A 36 -18.83 16.06 14.92
N THR A 37 -19.76 16.99 15.06
CA THR A 37 -20.54 17.49 13.93
C THR A 37 -19.73 18.41 13.01
N GLY A 38 -18.78 19.18 13.56
CA GLY A 38 -17.98 20.15 12.81
C GLY A 38 -16.78 19.57 12.07
N ARG A 39 -16.22 18.45 12.54
CA ARG A 39 -15.03 17.81 11.96
C ARG A 39 -15.30 16.37 11.53
N ILE A 40 -15.55 15.48 12.49
CA ILE A 40 -15.60 14.03 12.24
C ILE A 40 -16.75 13.67 11.29
N LEU A 41 -17.97 14.10 11.59
CA LEU A 41 -19.16 13.77 10.80
C LEU A 41 -19.11 14.38 9.41
N ARG A 42 -18.61 15.61 9.26
CA ARG A 42 -18.41 16.23 7.94
C ARG A 42 -17.37 15.51 7.09
N LEU A 43 -16.26 15.09 7.71
CA LEU A 43 -15.24 14.29 7.01
C LEU A 43 -15.80 12.93 6.60
N LEU A 44 -16.56 12.26 7.47
CA LEU A 44 -17.21 10.98 7.20
C LEU A 44 -18.30 11.08 6.12
N LEU A 45 -19.03 12.21 6.06
CA LEU A 45 -20.09 12.47 5.08
C LEU A 45 -19.63 13.31 3.88
N ALA A 46 -18.33 13.35 3.59
CA ALA A 46 -17.84 13.94 2.35
C ALA A 46 -18.41 13.18 1.14
N PRO A 47 -19.07 13.87 0.17
CA PRO A 47 -19.67 13.21 -1.00
C PRO A 47 -18.65 12.42 -1.81
N ARG A 48 -19.02 11.21 -2.23
CA ARG A 48 -18.15 10.29 -2.97
C ARG A 48 -18.97 9.33 -3.84
N GLN A 49 -18.31 8.65 -4.77
CA GLN A 49 -18.92 7.49 -5.43
C GLN A 49 -18.95 6.33 -4.43
N VAL A 50 -20.15 5.82 -4.14
CA VAL A 50 -20.34 4.71 -3.21
C VAL A 50 -20.10 3.41 -3.96
N PRO A 51 -19.09 2.60 -3.59
CA PRO A 51 -18.79 1.35 -4.27
C PRO A 51 -19.88 0.29 -4.03
N SER A 52 -20.01 -0.64 -4.98
CA SER A 52 -20.76 -1.88 -4.81
C SER A 52 -19.76 -3.04 -4.94
N PRO A 53 -19.50 -3.82 -3.88
CA PRO A 53 -20.18 -3.86 -2.58
C PRO A 53 -19.83 -2.70 -1.63
N LEU A 54 -20.68 -2.49 -0.61
CA LEU A 54 -20.53 -1.42 0.38
C LEU A 54 -19.23 -1.58 1.20
N ASP A 55 -18.45 -0.51 1.25
CA ASP A 55 -17.21 -0.42 2.01
C ASP A 55 -17.43 -0.14 3.51
N THR A 56 -16.34 -0.22 4.28
CA THR A 56 -16.30 0.04 5.72
C THR A 56 -16.94 1.38 6.08
N ARG A 57 -16.67 2.42 5.27
CA ARG A 57 -17.21 3.77 5.47
C ARG A 57 -18.73 3.80 5.37
N GLU A 58 -19.29 3.20 4.32
CA GLU A 58 -20.73 3.20 4.13
C GLU A 58 -21.45 2.36 5.19
N ARG A 59 -20.84 1.25 5.62
CA ARG A 59 -21.36 0.42 6.73
C ARG A 59 -21.41 1.20 8.04
N LEU A 60 -20.39 2.02 8.32
CA LEU A 60 -20.37 2.87 9.50
C LEU A 60 -21.45 3.97 9.41
N ILE A 61 -21.62 4.60 8.25
CA ILE A 61 -22.66 5.60 8.00
C ILE A 61 -24.05 4.99 8.24
N GLU A 62 -24.32 3.79 7.73
CA GLU A 62 -25.59 3.10 7.95
C GLU A 62 -25.82 2.74 9.43
N ALA A 63 -24.79 2.32 10.14
CA ALA A 63 -24.88 2.07 11.59
C ALA A 63 -25.20 3.35 12.36
N LEU A 64 -24.54 4.46 12.03
CA LEU A 64 -24.78 5.77 12.65
C LEU A 64 -26.18 6.28 12.35
N LYS A 65 -26.64 6.18 11.11
CA LYS A 65 -27.97 6.64 10.67
C LYS A 65 -29.11 5.97 11.44
N LYS A 66 -28.96 4.69 11.80
CA LYS A 66 -29.95 3.96 12.62
C LYS A 66 -30.05 4.49 14.05
N ARG A 67 -28.95 5.02 14.60
CA ARG A 67 -28.84 5.49 15.99
C ARG A 67 -29.06 7.00 16.13
N ASP A 68 -28.46 7.79 15.26
CA ASP A 68 -28.40 9.25 15.35
C ASP A 68 -29.57 9.92 14.64
N LYS A 69 -30.63 10.22 15.39
CA LYS A 69 -31.80 10.94 14.89
C LYS A 69 -31.57 12.45 14.72
N SER A 70 -30.53 13.01 15.34
CA SER A 70 -30.29 14.46 15.36
C SER A 70 -29.69 14.99 14.06
N HIS A 71 -28.92 14.16 13.34
CA HIS A 71 -28.22 14.57 12.12
C HIS A 71 -28.78 13.97 10.82
N GLN A 72 -30.05 13.53 10.82
CA GLN A 72 -30.71 12.92 9.65
C GLN A 72 -30.65 13.79 8.38
N SER A 73 -30.71 15.11 8.54
CA SER A 73 -30.58 16.05 7.42
C SER A 73 -29.20 16.00 6.75
N MET A 74 -28.12 15.75 7.51
CA MET A 74 -26.77 15.60 6.96
C MET A 74 -26.62 14.29 6.19
N PHE A 75 -27.14 13.18 6.72
CA PHE A 75 -27.15 11.90 6.01
C PHE A 75 -27.96 11.97 4.71
N ALA A 76 -29.15 12.58 4.75
CA ALA A 76 -29.98 12.78 3.55
C ALA A 76 -29.30 13.67 2.50
N LYS A 77 -28.55 14.69 2.94
CA LYS A 77 -27.74 15.51 2.04
C LYS A 77 -26.62 14.70 1.40
N TYR A 78 -25.87 13.92 2.19
CA TYR A 78 -24.81 13.03 1.71
C TYR A 78 -25.32 12.09 0.62
N GLU A 79 -26.41 11.37 0.87
CA GLU A 79 -27.01 10.45 -0.10
C GLU A 79 -27.40 11.14 -1.41
N ARG A 80 -27.98 12.34 -1.33
CA ARG A 80 -28.36 13.11 -2.52
C ARG A 80 -27.13 13.48 -3.35
N GLU A 81 -26.05 13.93 -2.72
CA GLU A 81 -24.83 14.31 -3.43
C GLU A 81 -24.10 13.09 -4.01
N CYS A 82 -24.04 11.97 -3.29
CA CYS A 82 -23.48 10.71 -3.80
C CYS A 82 -24.28 10.19 -5.02
N LYS A 83 -25.61 10.27 -5.00
CA LYS A 83 -26.45 9.92 -6.16
C LYS A 83 -26.18 10.82 -7.38
N LYS A 84 -25.99 12.13 -7.17
CA LYS A 84 -25.62 13.06 -8.25
C LYS A 84 -24.27 12.70 -8.87
N LEU A 85 -23.28 12.33 -8.06
CA LEU A 85 -21.96 11.90 -8.53
C LEU A 85 -22.07 10.64 -9.40
N ASN A 86 -22.80 9.62 -8.95
CA ASN A 86 -23.02 8.38 -9.70
C ASN A 86 -23.78 8.62 -11.02
N ASN A 87 -24.72 9.57 -11.04
CA ASN A 87 -25.48 9.91 -12.25
C ASN A 87 -24.68 10.77 -13.24
N SER A 88 -23.76 11.60 -12.74
CA SER A 88 -22.92 12.46 -13.61
C SER A 88 -21.90 11.65 -14.40
N THR A 89 -21.45 10.51 -13.86
CA THR A 89 -20.62 9.53 -14.58
C THR A 89 -21.41 8.65 -15.55
N SER A 90 -22.74 8.54 -15.38
CA SER A 90 -23.64 7.77 -16.24
C SER A 90 -24.23 8.61 -17.39
N ASN A 91 -24.53 9.88 -17.15
CA ASN A 91 -25.08 10.81 -18.14
C ASN A 91 -23.96 11.53 -18.91
N GLY A 92 -23.21 10.76 -19.70
CA GLY A 92 -22.23 11.26 -20.66
C GLY A 92 -22.89 11.95 -21.86
N LYS A 93 -23.52 13.11 -21.68
CA LYS A 93 -23.67 14.11 -22.75
C LYS A 93 -23.94 15.50 -22.17
N GLY A 94 -22.91 16.36 -22.20
CA GLY A 94 -23.10 17.81 -22.16
C GLY A 94 -22.19 18.57 -21.19
N SER A 95 -21.08 19.08 -21.71
CA SER A 95 -20.54 20.41 -21.36
C SER A 95 -19.72 20.62 -20.07
N SER A 96 -18.98 19.62 -19.59
CA SER A 96 -17.86 19.86 -18.64
C SER A 96 -16.59 19.05 -18.95
N SER A 97 -16.54 18.44 -20.15
CA SER A 97 -15.41 17.59 -20.55
C SER A 97 -14.21 18.42 -20.98
N SER A 98 -14.41 19.52 -21.73
CA SER A 98 -13.29 20.27 -22.32
C SER A 98 -12.41 20.99 -21.30
N LYS A 99 -12.93 21.42 -20.14
CA LYS A 99 -12.14 22.18 -19.15
C LYS A 99 -11.35 21.28 -18.19
N MET A 100 -11.86 20.08 -17.87
CA MET A 100 -11.09 19.07 -17.15
C MET A 100 -9.98 18.48 -18.03
N LEU A 101 -10.29 18.13 -19.29
CA LEU A 101 -9.32 17.50 -20.20
C LEU A 101 -8.10 18.41 -20.48
N LEU A 102 -8.30 19.73 -20.49
CA LEU A 102 -7.21 20.72 -20.59
C LEU A 102 -6.38 20.88 -19.29
N MET A 103 -6.90 20.50 -18.12
CA MET A 103 -6.21 20.63 -16.84
C MET A 103 -5.36 19.40 -16.49
N TYR A 104 -5.75 18.22 -16.97
CA TYR A 104 -5.03 16.97 -16.75
C TYR A 104 -3.90 16.72 -17.75
N SER A 105 -3.88 17.40 -18.90
CA SER A 105 -2.85 17.22 -19.92
C SER A 105 -1.39 17.41 -19.42
N PRO A 106 -1.06 18.38 -18.53
CA PRO A 106 0.31 18.51 -18.03
C PRO A 106 0.68 17.43 -17.00
N LEU A 107 -0.33 16.81 -16.37
CA LEU A 107 -0.15 15.73 -15.41
C LEU A 107 0.05 14.39 -16.14
N GLU A 108 -0.73 14.15 -17.19
CA GLU A 108 -0.57 13.00 -18.09
C GLU A 108 0.81 12.99 -18.76
N GLU A 109 1.29 14.14 -19.23
CA GLU A 109 2.65 14.27 -19.78
C GLU A 109 3.74 13.89 -18.74
N LYS A 110 3.58 14.32 -17.49
CA LYS A 110 4.50 13.95 -16.40
C LYS A 110 4.45 12.47 -16.08
N LEU A 111 3.27 11.87 -16.10
CA LEU A 111 3.09 10.43 -15.86
C LEU A 111 3.74 9.61 -16.98
N GLU A 112 3.54 10.01 -18.22
CA GLU A 112 4.12 9.35 -19.40
C GLU A 112 5.65 9.49 -19.44
N ARG A 113 6.16 10.64 -18.98
CA ARG A 113 7.61 10.87 -18.84
C ARG A 113 8.21 10.02 -17.72
N LEU A 114 7.48 9.83 -16.62
CA LEU A 114 7.89 8.93 -15.54
C LEU A 114 7.86 7.47 -16.00
N LYS A 115 6.81 7.07 -16.72
CA LYS A 115 6.66 5.71 -17.26
C LYS A 115 7.79 5.33 -18.21
N ARG A 116 8.13 6.20 -19.16
CA ARG A 116 9.31 6.02 -20.03
C ARG A 116 10.61 5.93 -19.24
N HIS A 117 10.77 6.77 -18.21
CA HIS A 117 11.94 6.68 -17.34
C HIS A 117 12.02 5.33 -16.62
N TYR A 118 10.90 4.72 -16.22
CA TYR A 118 10.94 3.38 -15.63
C TYR A 118 11.24 2.28 -16.66
N GLU A 119 10.63 2.34 -17.84
CA GLU A 119 10.87 1.37 -18.93
C GLU A 119 12.32 1.44 -19.45
N ASP A 120 12.87 2.64 -19.67
CA ASP A 120 14.25 2.85 -20.15
C ASP A 120 15.33 2.42 -19.14
N ASN A 121 14.99 2.30 -17.85
CA ASN A 121 15.91 1.83 -16.80
C ASN A 121 15.78 0.33 -16.49
N GLU A 122 14.71 -0.33 -16.95
CA GLU A 122 14.53 -1.78 -16.79
C GLU A 122 15.57 -2.55 -17.64
N ASP A 123 15.85 -2.06 -18.86
CA ASP A 123 16.84 -2.63 -19.77
C ASP A 123 18.30 -2.44 -19.33
N GLN A 124 18.58 -1.51 -18.42
CA GLN A 124 19.94 -1.25 -17.91
C GLN A 124 20.27 -2.07 -16.65
N LEU A 125 19.26 -2.51 -15.90
CA LEU A 125 19.49 -3.35 -14.71
C LEU A 125 20.00 -4.74 -15.11
N GLY A 126 19.46 -5.34 -16.17
CA GLY A 126 19.88 -6.66 -16.65
C GLY A 126 21.38 -6.77 -16.95
N PRO A 127 21.96 -5.90 -17.80
CA PRO A 127 23.39 -5.88 -18.11
C PRO A 127 24.27 -5.64 -16.88
N ILE A 128 23.86 -4.77 -15.95
CA ILE A 128 24.60 -4.49 -14.71
C ILE A 128 24.60 -5.73 -13.81
N PHE A 129 23.44 -6.37 -13.61
CA PHE A 129 23.33 -7.62 -12.84
C PHE A 129 24.18 -8.74 -13.45
N SER A 130 24.20 -8.85 -14.78
CA SER A 130 25.04 -9.83 -15.49
C SER A 130 26.54 -9.57 -15.30
N GLN A 131 26.97 -8.31 -15.40
CA GLN A 131 28.37 -7.93 -15.16
C GLN A 131 28.80 -8.20 -13.72
N VAL A 132 27.98 -7.82 -12.74
CA VAL A 132 28.25 -8.07 -11.32
C VAL A 132 28.29 -9.57 -11.02
N SER A 133 27.34 -10.35 -11.55
CA SER A 133 27.32 -11.81 -11.41
C SER A 133 28.58 -12.46 -11.99
N THR A 134 29.02 -12.02 -13.18
CA THR A 134 30.24 -12.51 -13.82
C THR A 134 31.49 -12.21 -12.98
N ALA A 135 31.60 -10.98 -12.47
CA ALA A 135 32.72 -10.58 -11.62
C ALA A 135 32.78 -11.39 -10.32
N ILE A 136 31.62 -11.62 -9.67
CA ILE A 136 31.53 -12.44 -8.46
C ILE A 136 31.98 -13.89 -8.77
N ASN A 137 31.47 -14.48 -9.85
CA ASN A 137 31.84 -15.85 -10.24
C ASN A 137 33.33 -15.99 -10.56
N GLN A 138 33.95 -14.97 -11.15
CA GLN A 138 35.38 -14.95 -11.41
C GLN A 138 36.18 -14.93 -10.10
N VAL A 139 35.84 -14.05 -9.17
CA VAL A 139 36.49 -13.98 -7.84
C VAL A 139 36.35 -15.32 -7.10
N VAL A 140 35.17 -15.92 -7.10
CA VAL A 140 34.94 -17.24 -6.48
C VAL A 140 35.80 -18.32 -7.14
N SER A 141 35.92 -18.32 -8.48
CA SER A 141 36.78 -19.24 -9.22
C SER A 141 38.26 -19.09 -8.84
N ASP A 142 38.73 -17.85 -8.73
CA ASP A 142 40.13 -17.55 -8.40
C ASP A 142 40.46 -17.91 -6.95
N ILE A 143 39.52 -17.67 -6.02
CA ILE A 143 39.62 -18.14 -4.62
C ILE A 143 39.68 -19.67 -4.59
N LYS A 144 38.79 -20.36 -5.31
CA LYS A 144 38.75 -21.83 -5.36
C LYS A 144 40.05 -22.41 -5.92
N LYS A 145 40.58 -21.85 -7.01
CA LYS A 145 41.88 -22.26 -7.59
C LYS A 145 43.04 -22.01 -6.64
N SER A 146 43.05 -20.87 -5.94
CA SER A 146 44.07 -20.56 -4.94
C SER A 146 44.05 -21.56 -3.78
N ILE A 147 42.86 -21.91 -3.27
CA ILE A 147 42.72 -22.92 -2.21
C ILE A 147 43.21 -24.30 -2.68
N ILE A 148 42.84 -24.72 -3.89
CA ILE A 148 43.28 -26.01 -4.46
C ILE A 148 44.80 -26.04 -4.65
N ASN A 149 45.39 -24.99 -5.23
CA ASN A 149 46.85 -24.91 -5.42
C ASN A 149 47.64 -24.87 -4.11
N ASN A 150 47.05 -24.33 -3.03
CA ASN A 150 47.68 -24.33 -1.71
C ASN A 150 47.58 -25.72 -1.04
N ASN A 151 46.52 -26.49 -1.30
CA ASN A 151 46.39 -27.87 -0.82
C ASN A 151 47.34 -28.84 -1.54
N ASP A 152 47.59 -28.67 -2.85
CA ASP A 152 48.55 -29.51 -3.59
C ASP A 152 50.01 -29.29 -3.15
N LYS A 153 50.33 -28.12 -2.58
CA LYS A 153 51.67 -27.83 -2.04
C LYS A 153 51.87 -28.33 -0.60
N SER A 154 50.81 -28.71 0.10
CA SER A 154 50.88 -29.22 1.48
C SER A 154 51.06 -30.74 1.56
N SER A 155 50.96 -31.49 0.47
CA SER A 155 51.09 -32.97 0.47
C SER A 155 52.53 -33.50 0.54
N LYS A 156 53.51 -32.71 1.02
CA LYS A 156 54.87 -33.19 1.29
C LYS A 156 55.37 -32.78 2.68
N LYS A 157 54.80 -33.39 3.73
CA LYS A 157 55.56 -34.18 4.75
C LYS A 157 54.73 -34.55 5.99
N HIS A 158 54.88 -35.84 6.32
CA HIS A 158 54.81 -36.50 7.62
C HIS A 158 53.47 -37.03 8.19
N ASN A 159 53.45 -38.37 8.23
CA ASN A 159 52.61 -39.31 8.96
C ASN A 159 52.30 -38.90 10.41
N GLY A 160 51.07 -39.19 10.86
CA GLY A 160 50.72 -39.23 12.28
C GLY A 160 49.23 -39.12 12.56
N ASP A 161 48.55 -40.26 12.52
CA ASP A 161 47.36 -40.67 13.29
C ASP A 161 46.16 -39.73 13.50
N ILE A 162 45.10 -40.06 12.74
CA ILE A 162 43.72 -40.34 13.19
C ILE A 162 43.24 -39.63 14.47
N CYS A 163 42.35 -38.64 14.30
CA CYS A 163 41.02 -38.65 14.92
C CYS A 163 40.14 -37.55 14.30
N SER A 164 39.12 -37.94 13.53
CA SER A 164 37.96 -37.07 13.25
C SER A 164 37.01 -37.14 14.46
N PRO A 165 36.27 -36.07 14.81
CA PRO A 165 34.95 -35.95 14.20
C PRO A 165 34.47 -34.52 13.92
N GLY A 166 33.80 -34.39 12.77
CA GLY A 166 32.54 -33.67 12.63
C GLY A 166 32.59 -32.14 12.58
N LEU A 167 32.50 -31.60 11.37
CA LEU A 167 31.81 -30.31 11.18
C LEU A 167 30.86 -30.42 9.99
N LYS A 168 29.66 -29.91 10.23
CA LYS A 168 28.42 -30.24 9.58
C LYS A 168 28.25 -29.41 8.31
N GLU A 169 27.74 -30.07 7.30
CA GLU A 169 27.29 -29.53 6.03
C GLU A 169 26.23 -28.45 6.27
N TRP A 170 26.51 -27.23 5.78
CA TRP A 170 25.48 -26.21 5.61
C TRP A 170 25.28 -26.06 4.11
N GLU A 171 24.35 -26.85 3.57
CA GLU A 171 23.74 -26.57 2.28
C GLU A 171 22.98 -25.25 2.38
N ILE A 172 23.36 -24.27 1.56
CA ILE A 172 22.49 -23.14 1.23
C ILE A 172 21.90 -23.46 -0.13
N GLN A 173 20.62 -23.85 -0.12
CA GLN A 173 19.79 -23.89 -1.32
C GLN A 173 19.53 -22.46 -1.80
N VAL A 174 19.79 -22.23 -3.09
CA VAL A 174 19.24 -21.14 -3.91
C VAL A 174 18.55 -21.78 -5.10
#